data_AF-A0A535EJW0-F1
#
_entry.id   AF-A0A535EJW0-F1
#
_cell.length_a   1.000
_cell.length_b   1.000
_cell.length_c   1.000
_cell.angle_alpha   90.00
_cell.angle_beta   90.00
_cell.angle_gamma   90.00
#
_symmetry.space_group_name_H-M   'P 1'
#
loop_
_entity.id
_entity.type
_entity.pdbx_description
1 polymer ?
#
loop_
_entity_poly.entity_id
_entity_poly.type
_entity_poly.pdbx_seq_one_letter_code
_entity_poly.pdbx_strand_id
1 'polypeptide(L)'
;DSFYGWIWDKVPPGSRIMLPRQYRMREPIGRVVSDLFYEGKLIHEAPHPRMPLPWPFDRELVWVDTGAQDEYRDAQRSVANEFEVALCKDITSIIRRRVRKSKLAVIAMYNSQVNRLQSALKGIVPPDDIESVDAFEGRESDGVILSLVRSNDRAAIGFLNDPNRVNVAISRAKKLLVIVGDSKTVIGGAPELFGPLFEHAKEDGLVAGVGAVVTACQRVGIRSQVQRLSRPHRGDRRGRRRRRRPLTEAGVNGDTSALPGSEAQLEASAGEAAVNGSEPAFAPEPETVSPPQPEE
;
A
#
# COMPACT_ATOMS: atom_id res chain seq x y z
N ASP A 1 -13.57 4.41 20.70
CA ASP A 1 -12.59 4.68 21.78
C ASP A 1 -12.70 3.64 22.88
N SER A 2 -11.57 3.27 23.48
CA SER A 2 -11.51 2.37 24.63
C SER A 2 -11.42 3.15 25.94
N PHE A 3 -11.75 2.53 27.07
CA PHE A 3 -11.53 3.13 28.39
C PHE A 3 -10.06 3.53 28.60
N TYR A 4 -9.13 2.74 28.06
CA TYR A 4 -7.69 3.05 28.08
C TYR A 4 -7.37 4.34 27.32
N GLY A 5 -7.91 4.52 26.11
CA GLY A 5 -7.73 5.77 25.35
C GLY A 5 -8.31 6.98 26.08
N TRP A 6 -9.53 6.83 26.62
CA TRP A 6 -10.19 7.91 27.37
C TRP A 6 -9.45 8.33 28.65
N ILE A 7 -8.79 7.39 29.34
CA ILE A 7 -8.04 7.69 30.58
C ILE A 7 -6.61 8.17 30.29
N TRP A 8 -6.01 7.76 29.16
CA TRP A 8 -4.64 8.12 28.77
C TRP A 8 -4.41 9.63 28.76
N ASP A 9 -5.33 10.41 28.19
CA ASP A 9 -5.22 11.88 28.12
C ASP A 9 -5.56 12.58 29.44
N LYS A 10 -6.12 11.86 30.42
CA LYS A 10 -6.61 12.40 31.69
C LYS A 10 -5.69 12.12 32.88
N VAL A 11 -4.75 11.19 32.75
CA VAL A 11 -3.80 10.88 33.83
C VAL A 11 -2.52 11.73 33.72
N PRO A 12 -1.91 12.10 34.87
CA PRO A 12 -0.63 12.80 34.88
C PRO A 12 0.44 12.06 34.04
N PRO A 13 1.40 12.76 33.42
CA PRO A 13 2.47 12.12 32.65
C PRO A 13 3.24 11.05 33.43
N GLY A 14 3.52 11.27 34.72
CA GLY A 14 4.18 10.30 35.61
C GLY A 14 3.36 9.04 35.92
N SER A 15 2.07 9.02 35.59
CA SER A 15 1.19 7.84 35.68
C SER A 15 1.17 7.00 34.40
N ARG A 16 1.92 7.40 33.37
CA ARG A 16 2.07 6.68 32.09
C ARG A 16 3.50 6.21 31.93
N ILE A 17 3.68 4.93 31.58
CA ILE A 17 4.99 4.35 31.30
C ILE A 17 4.96 3.62 29.96
N MET A 18 5.93 3.94 29.10
CA MET A 18 6.19 3.18 27.87
C MET A 18 7.15 2.04 28.20
N LEU A 19 6.94 0.87 27.59
CA LEU A 19 7.91 -0.22 27.58
C LEU A 19 8.70 -0.16 26.26
N PRO A 20 9.92 0.40 26.21
CA PRO A 20 10.60 0.65 24.94
C PRO A 20 11.25 -0.62 24.36
N ARG A 21 11.62 -1.62 25.18
CA ARG A 21 12.33 -2.82 24.70
C ARG A 21 11.39 -3.79 24.00
N GLN A 22 11.75 -4.18 22.78
CA GLN A 22 11.05 -5.19 22.00
C GLN A 22 11.99 -6.36 21.64
N TYR A 23 11.49 -7.59 21.77
CA TYR A 23 12.24 -8.83 21.54
C TYR A 23 11.72 -9.66 20.35
N ARG A 24 10.79 -9.10 19.56
CA ARG A 24 10.07 -9.81 18.48
C ARG A 24 10.68 -9.56 17.10
N MET A 25 10.80 -8.29 16.72
CA MET A 25 11.09 -7.86 15.36
C MET A 25 12.60 -7.71 15.18
N ARG A 26 13.18 -8.35 14.16
CA ARG A 26 14.55 -8.01 13.71
C ARG A 26 14.61 -6.53 13.33
N GLU A 27 15.78 -5.93 13.57
CA GLU A 27 15.96 -4.48 13.59
C GLU A 27 15.36 -3.70 12.40
N PRO A 28 15.49 -4.10 11.12
CA PRO A 28 14.88 -3.34 10.01
C PRO A 28 13.35 -3.27 10.06
N ILE A 29 12.70 -4.30 10.62
CA ILE A 29 11.24 -4.32 10.84
C ILE A 29 10.89 -3.51 12.11
N GLY A 30 11.72 -3.65 13.14
CA GLY A 30 11.55 -2.93 14.41
C GLY A 30 11.66 -1.42 14.25
N ARG A 31 12.62 -0.94 13.43
CA ARG A 31 12.93 0.45 13.16
C ARG A 31 11.76 1.17 12.50
N VAL A 32 11.25 0.62 11.39
CA VAL A 32 10.06 1.20 10.73
C VAL A 32 8.81 1.18 11.62
N VAL A 33 8.66 0.21 12.52
CA VAL A 33 7.58 0.26 13.53
C VAL A 33 7.83 1.36 14.57
N SER A 34 9.08 1.49 15.03
CA SER A 34 9.51 2.51 15.99
C SER A 34 9.24 3.91 15.48
N ASP A 35 9.68 4.20 14.26
CA ASP A 35 9.74 5.55 13.71
C ASP A 35 8.34 6.04 13.30
N LEU A 36 7.49 5.16 12.72
CA LEU A 36 6.13 5.51 12.29
C LEU A 36 5.10 5.55 13.44
N PHE A 37 5.26 4.73 14.49
CA PHE A 37 4.19 4.52 15.49
C PHE A 37 4.60 4.78 16.94
N TYR A 38 5.89 4.96 17.22
CA TYR A 38 6.44 5.11 18.57
C TYR A 38 7.53 6.19 18.67
N GLU A 39 7.56 7.15 17.72
CA GLU A 39 8.49 8.30 17.71
C GLU A 39 9.98 7.89 17.82
N GLY A 40 10.36 6.75 17.26
CA GLY A 40 11.73 6.21 17.33
C GLY A 40 12.15 5.65 18.70
N LYS A 41 11.22 5.55 19.67
CA LYS A 41 11.53 5.21 21.07
C LYS A 41 11.71 3.71 21.36
N LEU A 42 11.52 2.81 20.39
CA LEU A 42 11.71 1.37 20.61
C LEU A 42 13.19 0.96 20.57
N ILE A 43 13.58 0.13 21.54
CA ILE A 43 14.90 -0.51 21.63
C ILE A 43 14.79 -1.94 21.12
N HIS A 44 15.65 -2.34 20.19
CA HIS A 44 15.52 -3.60 19.46
C HIS A 44 16.48 -4.68 19.97
N GLU A 45 15.95 -5.69 20.66
CA GLU A 45 16.72 -6.77 21.31
C GLU A 45 16.29 -8.17 20.81
N ALA A 46 15.75 -8.28 19.59
CA ALA A 46 15.24 -9.53 19.05
C ALA A 46 16.36 -10.54 18.68
N PRO A 47 16.46 -11.72 19.34
CA PRO A 47 17.60 -12.64 19.20
C PRO A 47 17.50 -13.59 18.00
N HIS A 48 16.58 -13.33 17.07
CA HIS A 48 16.20 -14.28 16.04
C HIS A 48 17.21 -14.32 14.88
N PRO A 49 17.68 -15.49 14.40
CA PRO A 49 18.56 -15.57 13.24
C PRO A 49 17.84 -15.17 11.94
N ARG A 50 18.61 -14.75 10.93
CA ARG A 50 18.11 -14.49 9.56
C ARG A 50 17.52 -15.76 8.95
N MET A 51 16.51 -15.60 8.09
CA MET A 51 15.96 -16.70 7.31
C MET A 51 16.87 -16.97 6.10
N PRO A 52 17.33 -18.21 5.87
CA PRO A 52 18.24 -18.56 4.76
C PRO A 52 17.47 -18.63 3.42
N LEU A 53 17.12 -17.46 2.91
CA LEU A 53 16.30 -17.26 1.71
C LEU A 53 17.14 -16.70 0.55
N PRO A 54 16.73 -16.93 -0.71
CA PRO A 54 17.36 -16.31 -1.86
C PRO A 54 16.88 -14.86 -2.01
N TRP A 55 17.75 -14.01 -2.56
CA TRP A 55 17.37 -12.71 -3.11
C TRP A 55 16.09 -12.80 -3.98
N PRO A 56 15.10 -11.91 -3.81
CA PRO A 56 15.15 -10.67 -2.99
C PRO A 56 14.79 -10.84 -1.51
N PHE A 57 14.52 -12.06 -1.02
CA PHE A 57 14.03 -12.31 0.35
C PHE A 57 15.15 -12.61 1.36
N ASP A 58 16.40 -12.31 1.00
CA ASP A 58 17.58 -12.36 1.87
C ASP A 58 17.69 -11.15 2.82
N ARG A 59 16.75 -10.21 2.72
CA ARG A 59 16.54 -9.07 3.64
C ARG A 59 15.34 -9.27 4.55
N GLU A 60 15.38 -8.65 5.72
CA GLU A 60 14.32 -8.71 6.73
C GLU A 60 13.07 -7.90 6.36
N LEU A 61 13.23 -6.80 5.63
CA LEU A 61 12.15 -5.95 5.13
C LEU A 61 12.22 -5.91 3.60
N VAL A 62 11.16 -6.33 2.91
CA VAL A 62 11.10 -6.33 1.44
C VAL A 62 9.78 -5.74 0.98
N TRP A 63 9.81 -4.72 0.12
CA TRP A 63 8.62 -4.27 -0.60
C TRP A 63 8.66 -4.80 -2.04
N VAL A 64 7.68 -5.64 -2.39
CA VAL A 64 7.44 -6.10 -3.76
C VAL A 64 6.48 -5.15 -4.45
N ASP A 65 7.02 -4.22 -5.23
CA ASP A 65 6.23 -3.23 -5.94
C ASP A 65 5.58 -3.88 -7.18
N THR A 66 4.26 -3.83 -7.23
CA THR A 66 3.47 -4.34 -8.37
C THR A 66 3.42 -3.35 -9.53
N GLY A 67 3.63 -2.05 -9.24
CA GLY A 67 3.17 -0.94 -10.07
C GLY A 67 1.65 -1.00 -10.32
N ALA A 68 1.19 -0.14 -11.23
CA ALA A 68 -0.21 -0.08 -11.64
C ALA A 68 -0.66 -1.38 -12.35
N GLN A 69 -1.38 -2.22 -11.61
CA GLN A 69 -2.10 -3.41 -12.08
C GLN A 69 -3.61 -3.22 -11.88
N ASP A 70 -4.45 -3.94 -12.62
CA ASP A 70 -5.90 -3.84 -12.49
C ASP A 70 -6.39 -4.46 -11.15
N GLU A 71 -6.82 -3.61 -10.22
CA GLU A 71 -7.71 -4.03 -9.13
C GLU A 71 -9.13 -4.25 -9.65
N TYR A 72 -9.93 -5.07 -8.98
CA TYR A 72 -11.36 -5.20 -9.28
C TYR A 72 -12.19 -5.31 -8.01
N ARG A 73 -13.51 -5.18 -8.17
CA ARG A 73 -14.50 -5.35 -7.11
C ARG A 73 -15.27 -6.64 -7.32
N ASP A 74 -15.48 -7.39 -6.25
CA ASP A 74 -16.34 -8.58 -6.25
C ASP A 74 -17.83 -8.21 -6.21
N ALA A 75 -18.69 -9.23 -6.19
CA ALA A 75 -20.14 -9.07 -6.12
C ALA A 75 -20.63 -8.32 -4.86
N GLN A 76 -19.83 -8.29 -3.79
CA GLN A 76 -20.11 -7.56 -2.54
C GLN A 76 -19.45 -6.16 -2.54
N ARG A 77 -18.92 -5.71 -3.69
CA ARG A 77 -18.17 -4.46 -3.90
C ARG A 77 -16.83 -4.38 -3.16
N SER A 78 -16.40 -5.46 -2.52
CA SER A 78 -15.10 -5.54 -1.84
C SER A 78 -13.97 -5.69 -2.86
N VAL A 79 -12.78 -5.20 -2.51
CA VAL A 79 -11.65 -5.09 -3.44
C VAL A 79 -10.81 -6.36 -3.43
N ALA A 80 -10.40 -6.84 -4.59
CA ALA A 80 -9.43 -7.92 -4.72
C ALA A 80 -8.46 -7.65 -5.87
N ASN A 81 -7.30 -8.32 -5.82
CA ASN A 81 -6.21 -8.16 -6.77
C ASN A 81 -5.57 -9.54 -7.03
N GLU A 82 -5.95 -10.19 -8.13
CA GLU A 82 -5.45 -11.53 -8.52
C GLU A 82 -3.94 -11.53 -8.79
N PHE A 83 -3.38 -10.38 -9.20
CA PHE A 83 -1.95 -10.25 -9.43
C PHE A 83 -1.17 -10.33 -8.12
N GLU A 84 -1.65 -9.64 -7.08
CA GLU A 84 -1.12 -9.78 -5.72
C GLU A 84 -1.34 -11.19 -5.15
N VAL A 85 -2.49 -11.84 -5.41
CA VAL A 85 -2.71 -13.24 -4.99
C VAL A 85 -1.67 -14.17 -5.63
N ALA A 86 -1.40 -14.00 -6.93
CA ALA A 86 -0.39 -14.77 -7.64
C ALA A 86 1.04 -14.49 -7.14
N LEU A 87 1.37 -13.23 -6.83
CA LEU A 87 2.64 -12.85 -6.21
C LEU A 87 2.79 -13.46 -4.82
N CYS A 88 1.80 -13.30 -3.93
CA CYS A 88 1.81 -13.89 -2.60
C CYS A 88 2.00 -15.41 -2.66
N LYS A 89 1.37 -16.09 -3.63
CA LYS A 89 1.57 -17.53 -3.87
C LYS A 89 3.00 -17.87 -4.32
N ASP A 90 3.57 -17.12 -5.25
CA ASP A 90 4.95 -17.31 -5.70
C ASP A 90 5.94 -17.08 -4.55
N ILE A 91 5.81 -15.97 -3.81
CA ILE A 91 6.63 -15.60 -2.64
C ILE A 91 6.55 -16.69 -1.55
N THR A 92 5.32 -17.07 -1.14
CA THR A 92 5.11 -18.11 -0.11
C THR A 92 5.75 -19.43 -0.52
N SER A 93 5.65 -19.80 -1.81
CA SER A 93 6.22 -21.04 -2.34
C SER A 93 7.75 -21.01 -2.34
N ILE A 94 8.38 -19.87 -2.65
CA ILE A 94 9.83 -19.67 -2.56
C ILE A 94 10.30 -19.89 -1.11
N ILE A 95 9.63 -19.23 -0.16
CA ILE A 95 9.97 -19.32 1.27
C ILE A 95 9.80 -20.76 1.77
N ARG A 96 8.66 -21.41 1.50
CA ARG A 96 8.41 -22.81 1.90
C ARG A 96 9.39 -23.83 1.31
N ARG A 97 10.02 -23.56 0.15
CA ARG A 97 11.09 -24.43 -0.40
C ARG A 97 12.41 -24.36 0.37
N ARG A 98 12.66 -23.30 1.15
CA ARG A 98 13.91 -23.09 1.89
C ARG A 98 13.76 -23.29 3.39
N VAL A 99 12.65 -22.82 3.97
CA VAL A 99 12.41 -22.80 5.43
C VAL A 99 11.11 -23.51 5.80
N ARG A 100 11.02 -24.80 5.47
CA ARG A 100 9.78 -25.59 5.58
C ARG A 100 9.10 -25.52 6.96
N LYS A 101 9.90 -25.48 8.04
CA LYS A 101 9.45 -25.46 9.45
C LYS A 101 9.09 -24.07 10.01
N SER A 102 9.41 -22.98 9.31
CA SER A 102 9.11 -21.63 9.83
C SER A 102 7.61 -21.36 9.86
N LYS A 103 7.14 -20.61 10.86
CA LYS A 103 5.76 -20.11 10.87
C LYS A 103 5.65 -18.98 9.85
N LEU A 104 4.70 -19.07 8.93
CA LEU A 104 4.47 -18.06 7.90
C LEU A 104 3.02 -17.64 7.96
N ALA A 105 2.76 -16.34 7.95
CA ALA A 105 1.43 -15.77 7.87
C ALA A 105 1.28 -14.97 6.56
N VAL A 106 0.11 -15.00 5.97
CA VAL A 106 -0.23 -14.16 4.80
C VAL A 106 -1.42 -13.30 5.19
N ILE A 107 -1.13 -12.02 5.43
CA ILE A 107 -2.11 -11.04 5.90
C ILE A 107 -2.57 -10.21 4.70
N ALA A 108 -3.87 -9.92 4.62
CA ALA A 108 -4.38 -8.97 3.63
C ALA A 108 -5.30 -7.94 4.27
N MET A 109 -5.31 -6.73 3.72
CA MET A 109 -6.16 -5.66 4.23
C MET A 109 -7.65 -5.93 3.97
N TYR A 110 -8.01 -6.70 2.92
CA TYR A 110 -9.39 -6.95 2.51
C TYR A 110 -9.78 -8.44 2.66
N ASN A 111 -10.92 -8.73 3.33
CA ASN A 111 -11.43 -10.10 3.50
C ASN A 111 -11.68 -10.84 2.15
N SER A 112 -12.07 -10.12 1.11
CA SER A 112 -12.17 -10.62 -0.27
C SER A 112 -10.85 -11.12 -0.84
N GLN A 113 -9.73 -10.47 -0.48
CA GLN A 113 -8.38 -10.93 -0.80
C GLN A 113 -7.99 -12.15 0.05
N VAL A 114 -8.33 -12.17 1.34
CA VAL A 114 -8.09 -13.32 2.25
C VAL A 114 -8.70 -14.60 1.69
N ASN A 115 -9.98 -14.58 1.28
CA ASN A 115 -10.67 -15.74 0.72
C ASN A 115 -9.96 -16.30 -0.54
N ARG A 116 -9.39 -15.40 -1.36
CA ARG A 116 -8.64 -15.76 -2.58
C ARG A 116 -7.26 -16.30 -2.26
N LEU A 117 -6.57 -15.71 -1.28
CA LEU A 117 -5.29 -16.20 -0.77
C LEU A 117 -5.44 -17.58 -0.13
N GLN A 118 -6.47 -17.82 0.70
CA GLN A 118 -6.78 -19.14 1.26
C GLN A 118 -6.98 -20.19 0.17
N SER A 119 -7.73 -19.85 -0.88
CA SER A 119 -7.94 -20.71 -2.05
C SER A 119 -6.64 -20.97 -2.83
N ALA A 120 -5.83 -19.93 -3.04
CA ALA A 120 -4.58 -20.00 -3.81
C ALA A 120 -3.45 -20.74 -3.06
N LEU A 121 -3.38 -20.60 -1.74
CA LEU A 121 -2.33 -21.14 -0.86
C LEU A 121 -2.70 -22.47 -0.20
N LYS A 122 -3.87 -23.04 -0.51
CA LYS A 122 -4.33 -24.34 0.00
C LYS A 122 -3.24 -25.41 -0.14
N GLY A 123 -2.81 -26.00 0.98
CA GLY A 123 -1.75 -27.01 1.05
C GLY A 123 -0.31 -26.46 1.11
N ILE A 124 -0.13 -25.13 1.14
CA ILE A 124 1.17 -24.44 1.27
C ILE A 124 1.31 -23.78 2.65
N VAL A 125 0.22 -23.19 3.15
CA VAL A 125 0.09 -22.54 4.46
C VAL A 125 -1.26 -22.99 5.07
N PRO A 126 -1.37 -23.20 6.39
CA PRO A 126 -2.66 -23.46 7.05
C PRO A 126 -3.67 -22.32 6.78
N PRO A 127 -4.97 -22.59 6.61
CA PRO A 127 -5.97 -21.54 6.43
C PRO A 127 -5.96 -20.49 7.54
N ASP A 128 -5.77 -20.93 8.79
CA ASP A 128 -5.72 -20.07 9.97
C ASP A 128 -4.53 -19.11 9.95
N ASP A 129 -3.45 -19.39 9.21
CA ASP A 129 -2.32 -18.47 9.04
C ASP A 129 -2.53 -17.51 7.82
N ILE A 130 -3.73 -17.48 7.24
CA ILE A 130 -4.12 -16.61 6.12
C ILE A 130 -5.38 -15.84 6.51
N GLU A 131 -5.20 -14.63 7.03
CA GLU A 131 -6.25 -13.85 7.70
C GLU A 131 -6.19 -12.37 7.32
N SER A 132 -7.22 -11.61 7.71
CA SER A 132 -7.15 -10.15 7.69
C SER A 132 -6.43 -9.62 8.93
N VAL A 133 -6.01 -8.35 8.87
CA VAL A 133 -5.34 -7.66 9.99
C VAL A 133 -6.15 -7.78 11.30
N ASP A 134 -7.47 -7.58 11.21
CA ASP A 134 -8.38 -7.60 12.36
C ASP A 134 -8.51 -9.00 12.98
N ALA A 135 -8.43 -10.06 12.18
CA ALA A 135 -8.52 -11.44 12.66
C ALA A 135 -7.19 -11.97 13.22
N PHE A 136 -6.05 -11.46 12.74
CA PHE A 136 -4.72 -11.91 13.16
C PHE A 136 -4.22 -11.27 14.48
N GLU A 137 -5.13 -10.77 15.33
CA GLU A 137 -4.78 -10.10 16.58
C GLU A 137 -4.11 -11.06 17.60
N GLY A 138 -3.22 -10.53 18.45
CA GLY A 138 -2.47 -11.31 19.45
C GLY A 138 -1.41 -12.28 18.89
N ARG A 139 -1.45 -12.62 17.60
CA ARG A 139 -0.57 -13.59 16.95
C ARG A 139 0.77 -12.98 16.52
N GLU A 140 1.70 -13.85 16.14
CA GLU A 140 3.02 -13.51 15.58
C GLU A 140 3.54 -14.68 14.71
N SER A 141 4.48 -14.39 13.81
CA SER A 141 4.97 -15.32 12.79
C SER A 141 6.47 -15.11 12.50
N ASP A 142 7.20 -16.14 12.04
CA ASP A 142 8.60 -15.97 11.61
C ASP A 142 8.67 -15.04 10.40
N GLY A 143 7.84 -15.33 9.39
CA GLY A 143 7.65 -14.50 8.21
C GLY A 143 6.20 -14.05 8.06
N VAL A 144 6.00 -12.81 7.60
CA VAL A 144 4.71 -12.26 7.20
C VAL A 144 4.79 -11.80 5.75
N ILE A 145 3.76 -12.11 4.97
CA ILE A 145 3.53 -11.53 3.64
C ILE A 145 2.26 -10.69 3.75
N LEU A 146 2.35 -9.38 3.51
CA LEU A 146 1.26 -8.42 3.61
C LEU A 146 0.82 -7.97 2.22
N SER A 147 -0.43 -8.27 1.84
CA SER A 147 -1.06 -7.81 0.58
C SER A 147 -1.88 -6.54 0.84
N LEU A 148 -1.49 -5.44 0.20
CA LEU A 148 -2.15 -4.13 0.31
C LEU A 148 -3.37 -4.01 -0.62
N VAL A 149 -3.45 -4.81 -1.68
CA VAL A 149 -4.59 -4.97 -2.62
C VAL A 149 -4.85 -3.78 -3.55
N ARG A 150 -4.75 -2.54 -3.06
CA ARG A 150 -5.15 -1.34 -3.82
C ARG A 150 -4.13 -0.96 -4.88
N SER A 151 -4.60 -0.77 -6.11
CA SER A 151 -3.82 -0.37 -7.28
C SER A 151 -4.74 0.36 -8.27
N ASN A 152 -4.67 1.69 -8.30
CA ASN A 152 -5.50 2.56 -9.16
C ASN A 152 -4.91 3.97 -9.31
N ASP A 153 -5.05 4.56 -10.50
CA ASP A 153 -4.53 5.91 -10.84
C ASP A 153 -5.08 7.07 -9.99
N ARG A 154 -6.12 6.83 -9.18
CA ARG A 154 -6.75 7.86 -8.33
C ARG A 154 -6.15 7.90 -6.92
N ALA A 155 -5.17 7.05 -6.62
CA ALA A 155 -4.62 6.85 -5.28
C ALA A 155 -5.70 6.58 -4.20
N ALA A 156 -6.84 6.01 -4.61
CA ALA A 156 -7.95 5.75 -3.70
C ALA A 156 -7.65 4.48 -2.90
N ILE A 157 -7.30 4.63 -1.62
CA ILE A 157 -6.90 3.51 -0.76
C ILE A 157 -7.99 3.04 0.21
N GLY A 158 -9.06 3.81 0.41
CA GLY A 158 -10.13 3.46 1.34
C GLY A 158 -9.61 3.33 2.78
N PHE A 159 -9.96 2.23 3.46
CA PHE A 159 -9.62 2.03 4.88
C PHE A 159 -8.15 1.63 5.15
N LEU A 160 -7.29 1.53 4.12
CA LEU A 160 -5.84 1.34 4.31
C LEU A 160 -5.17 2.49 5.07
N ASN A 161 -5.78 3.67 5.11
CA ASN A 161 -5.29 4.84 5.85
C ASN A 161 -5.54 4.75 7.38
N ASP A 162 -5.54 3.54 7.94
CA ASP A 162 -5.65 3.30 9.37
C ASP A 162 -4.25 2.93 9.89
N PRO A 163 -3.54 3.86 10.57
CA PRO A 163 -2.18 3.62 11.06
C PRO A 163 -2.12 2.45 12.04
N ASN A 164 -3.18 2.22 12.84
CA ASN A 164 -3.23 1.12 13.79
C ASN A 164 -3.28 -0.22 13.06
N ARG A 165 -4.07 -0.34 11.99
CA ARG A 165 -4.08 -1.55 11.14
C ARG A 165 -2.73 -1.81 10.50
N VAL A 166 -2.05 -0.78 9.99
CA VAL A 166 -0.72 -0.95 9.38
C VAL A 166 0.31 -1.37 10.43
N ASN A 167 0.38 -0.69 11.58
CA ASN A 167 1.23 -1.07 12.72
C ASN A 167 0.97 -2.52 13.14
N VAL A 168 -0.30 -2.88 13.35
CA VAL A 168 -0.71 -4.24 13.71
C VAL A 168 -0.27 -5.23 12.65
N ALA A 169 -0.40 -4.95 11.35
CA ALA A 169 -0.03 -5.88 10.29
C ALA A 169 1.49 -6.14 10.23
N ILE A 170 2.30 -5.07 10.27
CA ILE A 170 3.76 -5.19 10.09
C ILE A 170 4.45 -5.73 11.35
N SER A 171 3.96 -5.40 12.55
CA SER A 171 4.52 -5.84 13.84
C SER A 171 4.26 -7.32 14.21
N ARG A 172 3.57 -8.08 13.33
CA ARG A 172 3.43 -9.55 13.44
C ARG A 172 4.67 -10.31 12.96
N ALA A 173 5.55 -9.64 12.20
CA ALA A 173 6.73 -10.24 11.60
C ALA A 173 7.90 -10.30 12.60
N LYS A 174 8.49 -11.48 12.78
CA LYS A 174 9.71 -11.65 13.59
C LYS A 174 10.99 -11.46 12.79
N LYS A 175 11.12 -12.17 11.67
CA LYS A 175 12.38 -12.34 10.93
C LYS A 175 12.31 -11.80 9.51
N LEU A 176 11.13 -11.84 8.89
CA LEU A 176 10.88 -11.39 7.53
C LEU A 176 9.50 -10.73 7.43
N LEU A 177 9.46 -9.55 6.84
CA LEU A 177 8.25 -8.88 6.37
C LEU A 177 8.38 -8.65 4.87
N VAL A 178 7.45 -9.22 4.09
CA VAL A 178 7.30 -8.94 2.66
C VAL A 178 6.00 -8.18 2.44
N ILE A 179 6.08 -6.91 2.06
CA ILE A 179 4.92 -6.10 1.67
C ILE A 179 4.73 -6.28 0.16
N VAL A 180 3.49 -6.41 -0.29
CA VAL A 180 3.12 -6.54 -1.71
C VAL A 180 2.03 -5.51 -2.01
N GLY A 181 2.27 -4.64 -2.98
CA GLY A 181 1.30 -3.62 -3.40
C GLY A 181 1.89 -2.57 -4.34
N ASP A 182 1.02 -1.76 -4.95
CA ASP A 182 1.42 -0.66 -5.84
C ASP A 182 1.86 0.56 -5.00
N SER A 183 3.16 0.86 -5.03
CA SER A 183 3.73 1.97 -4.27
C SER A 183 3.04 3.31 -4.58
N LYS A 184 2.72 3.56 -5.85
CA LYS A 184 2.11 4.82 -6.30
C LYS A 184 0.72 5.04 -5.72
N THR A 185 -0.11 4.00 -5.73
CA THR A 185 -1.47 4.07 -5.19
C THR A 185 -1.44 4.30 -3.68
N VAL A 186 -0.61 3.57 -2.93
CA VAL A 186 -0.64 3.64 -1.46
C VAL A 186 0.04 4.89 -0.91
N ILE A 187 1.18 5.31 -1.48
CA ILE A 187 1.85 6.55 -1.10
C ILE A 187 1.01 7.76 -1.50
N GLY A 188 0.38 7.76 -2.68
CA GLY A 188 -0.51 8.87 -3.08
C GLY A 188 -1.77 8.99 -2.21
N GLY A 189 -2.24 7.88 -1.64
CA GLY A 189 -3.47 7.85 -0.82
C GLY A 189 -3.23 8.15 0.66
N ALA A 190 -2.04 7.87 1.19
CA ALA A 190 -1.61 8.20 2.55
C ALA A 190 -0.08 8.39 2.59
N PRO A 191 0.43 9.57 2.18
CA PRO A 191 1.86 9.81 2.04
C PRO A 191 2.60 9.70 3.39
N GLU A 192 2.04 10.23 4.47
CA GLU A 192 2.62 10.20 5.81
C GLU A 192 2.76 8.78 6.40
N LEU A 193 2.00 7.80 5.87
CA LEU A 193 2.01 6.41 6.36
C LEU A 193 2.82 5.49 5.45
N PHE A 194 2.54 5.49 4.14
CA PHE A 194 3.21 4.59 3.20
C PHE A 194 4.50 5.18 2.61
N GLY A 195 4.68 6.50 2.61
CA GLY A 195 5.91 7.14 2.17
C GLY A 195 7.11 6.74 3.05
N PRO A 196 7.09 7.05 4.36
CA PRO A 196 8.13 6.61 5.30
C PRO A 196 8.35 5.08 5.31
N LEU A 197 7.27 4.29 5.27
CA LEU A 197 7.35 2.82 5.20
C LEU A 197 8.08 2.33 3.92
N PHE A 198 7.86 2.99 2.79
CA PHE A 198 8.53 2.68 1.52
C PHE A 198 10.00 3.13 1.51
N GLU A 199 10.31 4.27 2.12
CA GLU A 199 11.69 4.74 2.25
C GLU A 199 12.52 3.85 3.19
N HIS A 200 11.99 3.39 4.34
CA HIS A 200 12.64 2.33 5.13
C HIS A 200 12.86 1.04 4.33
N ALA A 201 11.92 0.67 3.46
CA ALA A 201 12.11 -0.48 2.57
C ALA A 201 13.18 -0.24 1.48
N LYS A 202 13.56 1.00 1.18
CA LYS A 202 14.69 1.34 0.29
C LYS A 202 16.02 1.40 1.04
N GLU A 203 16.03 1.96 2.24
CA GLU A 203 17.25 2.24 3.02
C GLU A 203 17.70 1.04 3.86
N ASP A 204 16.82 0.50 4.70
CA ASP A 204 17.12 -0.61 5.63
C ASP A 204 16.82 -2.00 5.02
N GLY A 205 15.98 -2.05 3.99
CA GLY A 205 15.39 -3.27 3.43
C GLY A 205 15.80 -3.58 1.99
N LEU A 206 14.81 -3.86 1.15
CA LEU A 206 14.90 -3.89 -0.31
C LEU A 206 13.54 -3.60 -0.96
N VAL A 207 13.48 -2.63 -1.87
CA VAL A 207 12.38 -2.54 -2.85
C VAL A 207 12.72 -3.39 -4.08
N ALA A 208 11.82 -4.30 -4.43
CA ALA A 208 11.98 -5.26 -5.51
C ALA A 208 10.79 -5.20 -6.47
N GLY A 209 11.04 -5.10 -7.78
CA GLY A 209 9.99 -5.26 -8.77
C GLY A 209 9.58 -6.72 -8.98
N VAL A 210 8.41 -6.94 -9.57
CA VAL A 210 7.86 -8.26 -9.96
C VAL A 210 8.89 -9.21 -10.60
N GLY A 211 9.78 -8.69 -11.47
CA GLY A 211 10.83 -9.47 -12.13
C GLY A 211 11.84 -10.13 -11.17
N ALA A 212 12.07 -9.55 -9.99
CA ALA A 212 12.91 -10.12 -8.95
C ALA A 212 12.27 -11.39 -8.35
N VAL A 213 10.96 -11.36 -8.07
CA VAL A 213 10.20 -12.52 -7.57
C VAL A 213 10.18 -13.64 -8.60
N VAL A 214 10.00 -13.30 -9.88
CA VAL A 214 10.07 -14.25 -11.00
C VAL A 214 11.46 -14.91 -11.09
N THR A 215 12.53 -14.13 -10.95
CA THR A 215 13.91 -14.63 -10.93
C THR A 215 14.16 -15.55 -9.72
N ALA A 216 13.63 -15.19 -8.55
CA ALA A 216 13.71 -16.01 -7.35
C ALA A 216 12.96 -17.36 -7.51
N CYS A 217 11.75 -17.35 -8.09
CA CYS A 217 11.01 -18.56 -8.49
C CYS A 217 11.87 -19.49 -9.36
N GLN A 218 12.51 -18.96 -10.40
CA GLN A 218 13.39 -19.74 -11.29
C GLN A 218 14.58 -20.35 -10.52
N ARG A 219 15.26 -19.56 -9.68
CA ARG A 219 16.40 -20.00 -8.85
C ARG A 219 16.06 -21.12 -7.86
N VAL A 220 14.80 -21.24 -7.44
CA VAL A 220 14.35 -22.35 -6.56
C VAL A 220 13.56 -23.42 -7.30
N GLY A 221 13.47 -23.39 -8.63
CA GLY A 221 12.79 -24.40 -9.45
C GLY A 221 11.26 -24.37 -9.36
N ILE A 222 10.67 -23.19 -9.19
CA ILE A 222 9.22 -22.94 -9.19
C ILE A 222 8.81 -22.26 -10.50
N ARG A 223 7.72 -22.73 -11.12
CA ARG A 223 7.07 -22.03 -12.24
C ARG A 223 6.16 -20.93 -11.67
N SER A 224 6.58 -19.68 -11.83
CA SER A 224 5.82 -18.49 -11.41
C SER A 224 4.39 -18.50 -11.97
N GLN A 225 3.42 -18.14 -11.12
CA GLN A 225 2.04 -17.89 -11.54
C GLN A 225 1.91 -16.51 -12.20
N VAL A 226 2.64 -15.51 -11.72
CA VAL A 226 2.60 -14.13 -12.23
C VAL A 226 2.99 -14.07 -13.71
N GLN A 227 4.01 -14.85 -14.12
CA GLN A 227 4.39 -15.00 -15.54
C GLN A 227 3.27 -15.55 -16.44
N ARG A 228 2.21 -16.15 -15.89
CA ARG A 228 1.02 -16.56 -16.68
C ARG A 228 0.06 -15.39 -16.87
N LEU A 229 -0.13 -14.56 -15.85
CA LEU A 229 -1.02 -13.40 -15.86
C LEU A 229 -0.45 -12.25 -16.72
N SER A 230 0.85 -11.99 -16.64
CA SER A 230 1.51 -10.95 -17.45
C SER A 230 1.65 -11.28 -18.94
N ARG A 231 1.10 -12.40 -19.43
CA ARG A 231 1.07 -12.69 -20.87
C ARG A 231 -0.07 -11.92 -21.52
N PRO A 232 0.19 -11.01 -22.48
CA PRO A 232 -0.87 -10.26 -23.14
C PRO A 232 -1.84 -11.20 -23.82
N HIS A 233 -3.13 -11.05 -23.52
CA HIS A 233 -4.20 -11.79 -24.17
C HIS A 233 -4.11 -11.60 -25.70
N ARG A 234 -4.18 -12.70 -26.46
CA ARG A 234 -3.90 -12.72 -27.92
C ARG A 234 -4.82 -11.79 -28.73
N GLY A 235 -5.94 -11.34 -28.17
CA GLY A 235 -6.90 -10.42 -28.78
C GLY A 235 -6.52 -8.93 -28.75
N ASP A 236 -5.75 -8.46 -27.77
CA ASP A 236 -5.59 -7.02 -27.51
C ASP A 236 -4.72 -6.28 -28.55
N ARG A 237 -4.01 -7.03 -29.40
CA ARG A 237 -3.26 -6.46 -30.54
C ARG A 237 -4.15 -5.79 -31.60
N ARG A 238 -5.47 -6.00 -31.58
CA ARG A 238 -6.41 -5.31 -32.50
C ARG A 238 -6.79 -3.89 -32.05
N GLY A 239 -6.78 -3.59 -30.75
CA GLY A 239 -7.16 -2.26 -30.24
C GLY A 239 -6.13 -1.17 -30.56
N ARG A 240 -4.84 -1.45 -30.31
CA ARG A 240 -3.75 -0.46 -30.46
C ARG A 240 -3.44 -0.03 -31.90
N ARG A 241 -3.89 -0.75 -32.94
CA ARG A 241 -3.64 -0.36 -34.35
C ARG A 241 -4.59 0.71 -34.90
N ARG A 242 -5.70 1.03 -34.24
CA ARG A 242 -6.65 2.06 -34.72
C ARG A 242 -6.34 3.51 -34.28
N ARG A 243 -5.36 3.74 -33.39
CA ARG A 243 -4.97 5.08 -32.88
C ARG A 243 -3.67 5.66 -33.47
N ARG A 244 -3.23 5.19 -34.64
CA ARG A 244 -2.12 5.80 -35.40
C ARG A 244 -2.47 5.92 -36.89
N ARG A 245 -3.19 7.00 -37.23
CA ARG A 245 -3.08 7.65 -38.55
C ARG A 245 -2.23 8.91 -38.35
N PRO A 246 -1.20 9.18 -39.16
CA PRO A 246 -0.54 10.48 -39.18
C PRO A 246 -1.47 11.52 -39.79
N LEU A 247 -1.44 12.75 -39.27
CA LEU A 247 -1.85 13.93 -40.02
C LEU A 247 -0.73 14.25 -41.01
N THR A 248 -1.03 14.20 -42.31
CA THR A 248 -0.13 14.73 -43.35
C THR A 248 -0.47 16.19 -43.61
N GLU A 249 0.55 17.02 -43.62
CA GLU A 249 0.46 18.44 -44.01
C GLU A 249 -0.02 18.56 -45.46
N ALA A 250 -0.87 19.56 -45.70
CA ALA A 250 -1.16 20.09 -47.03
C ALA A 250 -1.31 21.60 -46.89
N GLY A 251 -0.42 22.35 -47.53
CA GLY A 251 -0.39 23.81 -47.45
C GLY A 251 -0.88 24.49 -48.72
N VAL A 252 -1.30 25.75 -48.53
CA VAL A 252 -1.10 26.89 -49.44
C VAL A 252 -2.13 27.11 -50.58
N ASN A 253 -2.90 28.20 -50.38
CA ASN A 253 -3.50 29.17 -51.33
C ASN A 253 -4.74 28.82 -52.19
N GLY A 254 -5.64 29.80 -52.35
CA GLY A 254 -6.56 29.79 -53.51
C GLY A 254 -7.88 30.58 -53.53
N ASP A 255 -8.06 31.69 -52.80
CA ASP A 255 -8.92 32.87 -53.13
C ASP A 255 -10.44 32.76 -53.55
N THR A 256 -11.13 33.91 -53.48
CA THR A 256 -12.41 34.31 -54.13
C THR A 256 -13.79 33.75 -53.68
N SER A 257 -14.51 34.61 -52.93
CA SER A 257 -15.92 35.06 -53.11
C SER A 257 -17.06 34.10 -53.53
N ALA A 258 -18.09 33.96 -52.66
CA ALA A 258 -19.50 34.34 -52.94
C ALA A 258 -20.46 34.03 -51.75
N LEU A 259 -21.48 34.89 -51.56
CA LEU A 259 -22.73 34.68 -50.80
C LEU A 259 -23.90 34.52 -51.82
N PRO A 260 -25.18 34.24 -51.47
CA PRO A 260 -25.81 34.11 -50.14
C PRO A 260 -26.80 32.91 -49.97
N GLY A 261 -27.41 32.81 -48.77
CA GLY A 261 -28.68 32.10 -48.51
C GLY A 261 -28.53 30.74 -47.79
N SER A 262 -29.40 30.36 -46.84
CA SER A 262 -30.50 31.06 -46.17
C SER A 262 -30.96 30.23 -44.94
N GLU A 263 -31.40 30.90 -43.85
CA GLU A 263 -32.26 30.34 -42.78
C GLU A 263 -31.66 29.20 -41.89
N ALA A 264 -31.94 29.09 -40.58
CA ALA A 264 -32.71 29.92 -39.66
C ALA A 264 -32.18 29.83 -38.20
N GLN A 265 -32.39 30.92 -37.45
CA GLN A 265 -32.87 31.01 -36.04
C GLN A 265 -32.19 30.17 -34.93
N LEU A 266 -31.66 30.86 -33.89
CA LEU A 266 -32.19 30.95 -32.50
C LEU A 266 -32.17 29.59 -31.75
N GLU A 267 -31.62 29.39 -30.54
CA GLU A 267 -31.11 30.25 -29.47
C GLU A 267 -30.13 29.38 -28.60
N ALA A 268 -29.46 29.82 -27.53
CA ALA A 268 -29.63 31.00 -26.69
C ALA A 268 -28.30 31.64 -26.20
N SER A 269 -28.47 32.64 -25.35
CA SER A 269 -27.54 33.59 -24.73
C SER A 269 -26.77 33.10 -23.49
N ALA A 270 -25.56 33.62 -23.32
CA ALA A 270 -24.89 33.72 -22.01
C ALA A 270 -25.53 34.82 -21.13
N GLY A 271 -25.26 34.79 -19.82
CA GLY A 271 -25.64 35.84 -18.87
C GLY A 271 -24.55 36.07 -17.83
N GLU A 272 -24.14 37.32 -17.66
CA GLU A 272 -23.05 37.73 -16.76
C GLU A 272 -23.47 37.93 -15.30
N ALA A 273 -22.43 38.14 -14.48
CA ALA A 273 -22.39 38.42 -13.05
C ALA A 273 -23.46 39.36 -12.47
N ALA A 274 -23.75 39.16 -11.17
CA ALA A 274 -24.05 40.25 -10.25
C ALA A 274 -23.53 39.97 -8.83
N VAL A 275 -22.93 41.00 -8.26
CA VAL A 275 -22.40 41.16 -6.90
C VAL A 275 -23.51 41.02 -5.83
N ASN A 276 -23.18 40.46 -4.67
CA ASN A 276 -23.58 41.00 -3.36
C ASN A 276 -22.70 40.47 -2.22
N GLY A 277 -22.36 41.32 -1.27
CA GLY A 277 -21.45 41.00 -0.17
C GLY A 277 -22.14 40.92 1.20
N SER A 278 -21.46 40.27 2.14
CA SER A 278 -21.73 40.40 3.58
C SER A 278 -20.57 39.82 4.41
N GLU A 279 -19.96 40.70 5.21
CA GLU A 279 -19.14 40.42 6.40
C GLU A 279 -19.88 41.01 7.61
N PRO A 280 -19.45 40.81 8.89
CA PRO A 280 -18.28 40.08 9.38
C PRO A 280 -18.58 39.07 10.52
N ALA A 281 -17.58 38.28 10.94
CA ALA A 281 -17.45 37.81 12.33
C ALA A 281 -15.98 37.51 12.67
N PHE A 282 -15.49 38.06 13.78
CA PHE A 282 -14.10 37.96 14.23
C PHE A 282 -13.70 36.55 14.70
N ALA A 283 -12.46 36.16 14.44
CA ALA A 283 -11.77 35.09 15.16
C ALA A 283 -10.99 35.68 16.36
N PRO A 284 -10.89 34.99 17.51
CA PRO A 284 -9.99 35.38 18.59
C PRO A 284 -8.57 34.87 18.33
N GLU A 285 -7.57 35.72 18.63
CA GLU A 285 -6.15 35.35 18.65
C GLU A 285 -5.79 34.51 19.89
N PRO A 286 -4.72 33.69 19.85
CA PRO A 286 -4.31 32.88 20.99
C PRO A 286 -3.58 33.70 22.07
N GLU A 287 -3.91 33.45 23.34
CA GLU A 287 -3.21 34.05 24.48
C GLU A 287 -1.74 33.59 24.56
N THR A 288 -0.84 34.54 24.76
CA THR A 288 0.60 34.30 24.97
C THR A 288 0.90 34.03 26.44
N VAL A 289 1.17 32.76 26.77
CA VAL A 289 1.60 32.37 28.12
C VAL A 289 3.11 32.59 28.29
N SER A 290 3.48 33.57 29.12
CA SER A 290 4.87 33.79 29.55
C SER A 290 5.39 32.65 30.45
N PRO A 291 6.65 32.22 30.31
CA PRO A 291 7.23 31.18 31.15
C PRO A 291 7.53 31.69 32.57
N PRO A 292 7.42 30.83 33.62
CA PRO A 292 7.81 31.19 34.98
C PRO A 292 9.33 31.34 35.13
N GLN A 293 9.74 32.26 36.02
CA GLN A 293 11.12 32.43 36.46
C GLN A 293 11.54 31.25 37.38
N PRO A 294 12.84 30.89 37.43
CA PRO A 294 13.33 29.92 38.40
C PRO A 294 13.42 30.54 39.81
N GLU A 295 13.02 29.79 40.83
CA GLU A 295 13.35 30.07 42.24
C GLU A 295 14.72 29.46 42.60
N GLU A 296 15.43 30.07 43.55
CA GLU A 296 16.76 29.68 44.05
C GLU A 296 16.75 28.43 44.97
#